data_AF-A0A561WC27-F1
#
_entry.id   AF-A0A561WC27-F1
#
_cell.length_a   1.000
_cell.length_b   1.000
_cell.length_c   1.000
_cell.angle_alpha   90.00
_cell.angle_beta   90.00
_cell.angle_gamma   90.00
#
_symmetry.space_group_name_H-M   'P 1'
#
loop_
_entity.id
_entity.type
_entity.pdbx_description
1 polymer ?
#
loop_
_entity_poly.entity_id
_entity_poly.type
_entity_poly.pdbx_seq_one_letter_code
_entity_poly.pdbx_strand_id
1 'polypeptide(L)'
;MANTTGTATKPDPDCCRQTGLIYPDGRKRCAKHATAEDKALTAELNQAARPILGSLHWPYGADVDIAARQRLVTWANKHKLRLAQSRCRQLHWLRTNRCTEDPCNRLGRWMDHLTHWQAYGGPALLLAQPYNIGTQAITQLGEIAATDEFTLQITADHWYGYDTIAVEIWRTDVHTAITSESHFS
;
A
#
# COMPACT_ATOMS: atom_id res chain seq x y z
N MET A 1 -1.86 13.27 -48.87
CA MET A 1 -2.77 12.84 -47.78
C MET A 1 -2.24 11.51 -47.25
N ALA A 2 -1.57 11.52 -46.10
CA ALA A 2 -0.99 10.30 -45.52
C ALA A 2 -2.08 9.56 -44.73
N ASN A 3 -2.33 8.31 -45.09
CA ASN A 3 -3.29 7.44 -44.45
C ASN A 3 -2.61 6.76 -43.26
N THR A 4 -2.88 7.24 -42.04
CA THR A 4 -2.39 6.63 -40.80
C THR A 4 -3.25 5.41 -40.49
N THR A 5 -2.80 4.23 -40.91
CA THR A 5 -3.38 2.95 -40.47
C THR A 5 -3.12 2.78 -38.98
N GLY A 6 -4.11 3.14 -38.17
CA GLY A 6 -4.18 2.70 -36.78
C GLY A 6 -4.32 1.18 -36.76
N THR A 7 -3.22 0.48 -36.48
CA THR A 7 -3.26 -0.95 -36.21
C THR A 7 -4.11 -1.17 -34.96
N ALA A 8 -5.32 -1.71 -35.17
CA ALA A 8 -6.15 -2.21 -34.08
C ALA A 8 -5.31 -3.22 -33.28
N THR A 9 -5.02 -2.88 -32.03
CA THR A 9 -4.32 -3.76 -31.11
C THR A 9 -5.16 -5.01 -30.91
N LYS A 10 -4.58 -6.18 -31.21
CA LYS A 10 -5.22 -7.45 -30.91
C LYS A 10 -5.60 -7.47 -29.43
N PRO A 11 -6.80 -7.98 -29.07
CA PRO A 11 -7.18 -8.10 -27.67
C PRO A 11 -6.14 -8.95 -26.92
N ASP A 12 -5.87 -8.58 -25.68
CA ASP A 12 -4.93 -9.31 -24.84
C ASP A 12 -5.33 -10.80 -24.77
N PRO A 13 -4.36 -11.74 -24.92
CA PRO A 13 -4.64 -13.16 -24.77
C PRO A 13 -5.29 -13.46 -23.42
N ASP A 14 -6.21 -14.43 -23.35
CA ASP A 14 -6.96 -14.74 -22.13
C ASP A 14 -6.06 -15.01 -20.90
N CYS A 15 -4.85 -15.54 -21.10
CA CYS A 15 -3.88 -15.74 -20.01
C CYS A 15 -3.40 -14.42 -19.36
N CYS A 16 -3.33 -13.32 -20.13
CA CYS A 16 -2.98 -12.00 -19.61
C CYS A 16 -4.08 -11.43 -18.71
N ARG A 17 -5.35 -11.73 -19.02
CA ARG A 17 -6.48 -11.28 -18.20
C ARG A 17 -6.45 -11.87 -16.80
N GLN A 18 -6.08 -13.15 -16.67
CA GLN A 18 -6.10 -13.87 -15.40
C GLN A 18 -4.87 -13.59 -14.52
N THR A 19 -3.67 -13.48 -15.13
CA THR A 19 -2.40 -13.49 -14.38
C THR A 19 -1.45 -12.34 -14.72
N GLY A 20 -1.87 -11.42 -15.59
CA GLY A 20 -1.03 -10.32 -16.02
C GLY A 20 -0.90 -9.20 -15.01
N LEU A 21 0.18 -8.43 -15.15
CA LEU A 21 0.37 -7.14 -14.49
C LEU A 21 0.00 -6.02 -15.45
N ILE A 22 -0.52 -4.93 -14.92
CA ILE A 22 -0.76 -3.69 -15.64
C ILE A 22 0.55 -2.91 -15.65
N TYR A 23 1.02 -2.59 -16.85
CA TYR A 23 2.26 -1.84 -17.07
C TYR A 23 1.97 -0.35 -17.34
N PRO A 24 2.99 0.53 -17.35
CA PRO A 24 2.80 1.98 -17.50
C PRO A 24 2.05 2.42 -18.76
N ASP A 25 2.02 1.60 -19.81
CA ASP A 25 1.23 1.83 -21.02
C ASP A 25 -0.26 1.43 -20.89
N GLY A 26 -0.69 1.08 -19.68
CA GLY A 26 -2.07 0.69 -19.33
C GLY A 26 -2.45 -0.73 -19.75
N ARG A 27 -1.54 -1.49 -20.38
CA ARG A 27 -1.84 -2.83 -20.90
C ARG A 27 -1.49 -3.90 -19.89
N LYS A 28 -2.30 -4.96 -19.88
CA LYS A 28 -2.11 -6.10 -18.99
C LYS A 28 -1.30 -7.20 -19.68
N ARG A 29 -0.15 -7.57 -19.13
CA ARG A 29 0.73 -8.61 -19.71
C ARG A 29 1.15 -9.63 -18.66
N CYS A 30 1.01 -10.92 -18.99
CA CYS A 30 1.57 -12.01 -18.17
C CYS A 30 3.06 -12.19 -18.43
N ALA A 31 3.74 -12.97 -17.59
CA ALA A 31 5.19 -13.21 -17.70
C ALA A 31 5.64 -13.71 -19.09
N LYS A 32 4.79 -14.46 -19.80
CA LYS A 32 5.08 -14.96 -21.16
C LYS A 32 5.06 -13.84 -22.21
N HIS A 33 4.17 -12.87 -22.07
CA HIS A 33 3.93 -11.82 -23.06
C HIS A 33 4.52 -10.45 -22.68
N ALA A 34 5.04 -10.31 -21.47
CA ALA A 34 5.82 -9.16 -21.05
C ALA A 34 7.04 -8.97 -21.97
N THR A 35 7.31 -7.72 -22.37
CA THR A 35 8.50 -7.34 -23.13
C THR A 35 9.77 -7.55 -22.29
N ALA A 36 10.94 -7.37 -22.90
CA ALA A 36 12.19 -7.38 -22.14
C ALA A 36 12.25 -6.26 -21.10
N GLU A 37 11.76 -5.06 -21.48
CA GLU A 37 11.69 -3.88 -20.61
C GLU A 37 10.72 -4.10 -19.44
N ASP A 38 9.54 -4.65 -19.70
CA ASP A 38 8.56 -5.01 -18.66
C ASP A 38 9.16 -5.95 -17.60
N LYS A 39 9.89 -6.97 -18.06
CA LYS A 39 10.55 -7.95 -17.19
C LYS A 39 11.67 -7.32 -16.38
N ALA A 40 12.47 -6.46 -17.01
CA ALA A 40 13.55 -5.73 -16.34
C ALA A 40 12.99 -4.81 -15.24
N LEU A 41 11.96 -4.02 -15.56
CA LEU A 41 11.29 -3.15 -14.59
C LEU A 41 10.68 -3.95 -13.43
N THR A 42 10.01 -5.07 -13.73
CA THR A 42 9.45 -5.94 -12.69
C THR A 42 10.54 -6.51 -11.78
N ALA A 43 11.68 -6.92 -12.34
CA ALA A 43 12.80 -7.47 -11.59
C ALA A 43 13.46 -6.40 -10.69
N GLU A 44 13.66 -5.19 -11.21
CA GLU A 44 14.18 -4.04 -10.47
C GLU A 44 13.29 -3.70 -9.27
N LEU A 45 11.97 -3.57 -9.49
CA LEU A 45 11.01 -3.28 -8.42
C LEU A 45 10.96 -4.39 -7.38
N ASN A 46 11.01 -5.66 -7.81
CA ASN A 46 11.09 -6.78 -6.88
C ASN A 46 12.38 -6.71 -6.04
N GLN A 47 13.52 -6.37 -6.63
CA GLN A 47 14.78 -6.22 -5.89
C GLN A 47 14.68 -5.07 -4.87
N ALA A 48 14.15 -3.92 -5.27
CA ALA A 48 13.97 -2.76 -4.40
C ALA A 48 12.96 -3.01 -3.26
N ALA A 49 11.93 -3.84 -3.51
CA ALA A 49 10.91 -4.17 -2.52
C ALA A 49 11.34 -5.22 -1.49
N ARG A 50 12.37 -6.02 -1.74
CA ARG A 50 12.86 -7.04 -0.79
C ARG A 50 13.09 -6.52 0.64
N PRO A 51 13.84 -5.43 0.87
CA PRO A 51 14.03 -4.89 2.22
C PRO A 51 12.76 -4.32 2.86
N ILE A 52 11.74 -3.99 2.06
CA ILE A 52 10.48 -3.41 2.51
C ILE A 52 9.50 -4.53 2.87
N LEU A 53 9.26 -5.48 1.96
CA LEU A 53 8.20 -6.49 2.10
C LEU A 53 8.67 -7.77 2.81
N GLY A 54 9.97 -8.04 2.83
CA GLY A 54 10.58 -9.28 3.35
C GLY A 54 10.32 -10.50 2.46
N SER A 55 9.09 -10.68 1.99
CA SER A 55 8.69 -11.61 0.93
C SER A 55 8.10 -10.82 -0.24
N LEU A 56 8.16 -11.34 -1.46
CA LEU A 56 7.59 -10.67 -2.65
C LEU A 56 6.06 -10.79 -2.75
N HIS A 57 5.37 -10.80 -1.61
CA HIS A 57 3.92 -10.67 -1.53
C HIS A 57 3.57 -9.18 -1.51
N TRP A 58 3.28 -8.66 -2.70
CA TRP A 58 2.83 -7.29 -2.86
C TRP A 58 1.47 -7.08 -2.20
N PRO A 59 1.27 -5.98 -1.45
CA PRO A 59 -0.06 -5.60 -0.97
C PRO A 59 -1.04 -5.41 -2.12
N TYR A 60 -2.34 -5.53 -1.80
CA TYR A 60 -3.41 -5.39 -2.78
C TYR A 60 -3.27 -4.07 -3.57
N GLY A 61 -3.50 -4.11 -4.88
CA GLY A 61 -3.29 -2.99 -5.80
C GLY A 61 -1.89 -3.05 -6.40
N ALA A 62 -0.86 -3.09 -5.55
CA ALA A 62 0.53 -3.26 -6.01
C ALA A 62 0.82 -4.70 -6.50
N ASP A 63 -0.02 -5.67 -6.16
CA ASP A 63 0.04 -7.03 -6.70
C ASP A 63 -0.25 -7.09 -8.20
N VAL A 64 -1.11 -6.18 -8.71
CA VAL A 64 -1.54 -6.15 -10.12
C VAL A 64 -1.02 -4.97 -10.95
N ASP A 65 -0.67 -3.84 -10.34
CA ASP A 65 -0.23 -2.62 -11.05
C ASP A 65 1.26 -2.28 -10.78
N ILE A 66 2.07 -2.24 -11.84
CA ILE A 66 3.50 -1.89 -11.77
C ILE A 66 3.73 -0.45 -11.31
N ALA A 67 2.87 0.49 -11.70
CA ALA A 67 2.99 1.87 -11.24
C ALA A 67 2.70 1.97 -9.73
N ALA A 68 1.73 1.21 -9.23
CA ALA A 68 1.47 1.09 -7.79
C ALA A 68 2.65 0.49 -7.02
N ARG A 69 3.36 -0.50 -7.58
CA ARG A 69 4.61 -1.03 -6.99
C ARG A 69 5.66 0.05 -6.83
N GLN A 70 5.89 0.84 -7.87
CA GLN A 70 6.87 1.92 -7.82
C GLN A 70 6.49 2.97 -6.76
N ARG A 71 5.23 3.41 -6.72
CA ARG A 71 4.74 4.35 -5.70
C ARG A 71 4.91 3.78 -4.29
N LEU A 72 4.59 2.49 -4.08
CA LEU A 72 4.74 1.83 -2.79
C LEU A 72 6.19 1.81 -2.34
N VAL A 73 7.12 1.41 -3.22
CA VAL A 73 8.55 1.37 -2.90
C VAL A 73 9.06 2.76 -2.55
N THR A 74 8.72 3.77 -3.34
CA THR A 74 9.10 5.17 -3.07
C THR A 74 8.55 5.65 -1.73
N TRP A 75 7.25 5.45 -1.48
CA TRP A 75 6.58 5.85 -0.24
C TRP A 75 7.19 5.14 0.97
N ALA A 76 7.31 3.81 0.94
CA ALA A 76 7.85 3.06 2.07
C ALA A 76 9.31 3.44 2.38
N ASN A 77 10.14 3.67 1.36
CA ASN A 77 11.52 4.15 1.56
C ASN A 77 11.57 5.55 2.16
N LYS A 78 10.72 6.48 1.69
CA LYS A 78 10.61 7.83 2.25
C LYS A 78 10.29 7.77 3.75
N HIS A 79 9.37 6.89 4.14
CA HIS A 79 8.93 6.75 5.52
C HIS A 79 9.72 5.72 6.34
N LYS A 80 10.83 5.18 5.82
CA LYS A 80 11.67 4.14 6.47
C LYS A 80 10.86 2.91 6.92
N LEU A 81 9.81 2.58 6.18
CA LEU A 81 8.86 1.53 6.53
C LEU A 81 9.28 0.15 6.02
N ARG A 82 8.94 -0.87 6.80
CA ARG A 82 8.96 -2.28 6.42
C ARG A 82 7.62 -2.92 6.73
N LEU A 83 7.14 -3.80 5.87
CA LEU A 83 5.89 -4.51 6.06
C LEU A 83 6.05 -5.53 7.20
N ALA A 84 5.18 -5.43 8.20
CA ALA A 84 5.11 -6.38 9.30
C ALA A 84 4.31 -7.62 8.88
N GLN A 85 4.77 -8.79 9.30
CA GLN A 85 4.01 -10.04 9.18
C GLN A 85 3.00 -10.14 10.34
N SER A 86 1.97 -9.28 10.34
CA SER A 86 0.92 -9.25 11.34
C SER A 86 -0.46 -9.39 10.69
N ARG A 87 -1.36 -10.08 11.39
CA ARG A 87 -2.79 -10.21 11.04
C ARG A 87 -3.70 -9.55 12.09
N CYS A 88 -3.14 -8.81 13.04
CA CYS A 88 -3.94 -8.09 14.02
C CYS A 88 -4.87 -7.11 13.29
N ARG A 89 -6.06 -6.82 13.83
CA ARG A 89 -6.91 -5.73 13.31
C ARG A 89 -7.23 -4.77 14.45
N GLN A 90 -6.19 -4.33 15.16
CA GLN A 90 -6.33 -3.70 16.47
C GLN A 90 -5.24 -2.66 16.71
N LEU A 91 -5.61 -1.54 17.32
CA LEU A 91 -4.68 -0.48 17.72
C LEU A 91 -3.67 -0.96 18.75
N HIS A 92 -4.05 -1.96 19.55
CA HIS A 92 -3.16 -2.56 20.55
C HIS A 92 -1.84 -3.05 19.95
N TRP A 93 -1.85 -3.52 18.70
CA TRP A 93 -0.61 -3.92 18.02
C TRP A 93 0.37 -2.75 17.86
N LEU A 94 -0.13 -1.54 17.54
CA LEU A 94 0.73 -0.35 17.46
C LEU A 94 1.37 -0.05 18.82
N ARG A 95 0.63 -0.25 19.92
CA ARG A 95 1.12 0.02 21.28
C ARG A 95 2.16 -0.98 21.76
N THR A 96 1.92 -2.27 21.55
CA THR A 96 2.65 -3.34 22.26
C THR A 96 3.36 -4.33 21.36
N ASN A 97 3.22 -4.20 20.04
CA ASN A 97 3.67 -5.20 19.06
C ASN A 97 3.04 -6.60 19.28
N ARG A 98 1.87 -6.67 19.93
CA ARG A 98 1.12 -7.90 20.16
C ARG A 98 -0.33 -7.71 19.73
N CYS A 99 -0.97 -8.77 19.25
CA CYS A 99 -2.44 -8.77 19.17
C CYS A 99 -3.02 -8.98 20.57
N THR A 100 -4.19 -8.43 20.86
CA THR A 100 -5.01 -8.85 22.00
C THR A 100 -6.28 -9.56 21.49
N GLU A 101 -6.99 -10.28 22.35
CA GLU A 101 -8.33 -10.79 22.01
C GLU A 101 -9.44 -9.81 22.41
N ASP A 102 -9.07 -8.70 23.07
CA ASP A 102 -10.01 -7.70 23.56
C ASP A 102 -10.77 -7.01 22.41
N PRO A 103 -12.11 -7.17 22.34
CA PRO A 103 -12.93 -6.58 21.30
C PRO A 103 -12.94 -5.04 21.35
N CYS A 104 -12.68 -4.42 22.51
CA CYS A 104 -12.62 -2.96 22.64
C CYS A 104 -11.48 -2.34 21.84
N ASN A 105 -10.46 -3.12 21.50
CA ASN A 105 -9.32 -2.69 20.69
C ASN A 105 -9.52 -3.01 19.19
N ARG A 106 -10.66 -3.60 18.80
CA ARG A 106 -10.89 -4.08 17.43
C ARG A 106 -11.31 -2.95 16.50
N LEU A 107 -10.54 -2.81 15.43
CA LEU A 107 -10.86 -1.90 14.35
C LEU A 107 -11.97 -2.50 13.47
N GLY A 108 -12.84 -1.62 12.99
CA GLY A 108 -14.03 -2.00 12.23
C GLY A 108 -13.73 -2.76 10.94
N ARG A 109 -14.78 -3.31 10.33
CA ARG A 109 -14.67 -3.98 9.02
C ARG A 109 -14.30 -3.01 7.90
N TRP A 110 -14.55 -1.72 8.09
CA TRP A 110 -14.18 -0.64 7.17
C TRP A 110 -12.68 -0.55 6.89
N MET A 111 -11.81 -1.13 7.73
CA MET A 111 -10.38 -1.24 7.43
C MET A 111 -10.10 -2.31 6.37
N ASP A 112 -10.55 -2.07 5.16
CA ASP A 112 -10.28 -2.93 4.02
C ASP A 112 -8.80 -2.86 3.63
N HIS A 113 -8.29 -3.95 3.08
CA HIS A 113 -6.89 -4.09 2.65
C HIS A 113 -5.84 -3.66 3.70
N LEU A 114 -6.14 -3.91 4.99
CA LEU A 114 -5.28 -3.49 6.10
C LEU A 114 -3.86 -4.09 6.00
N THR A 115 -2.87 -3.20 6.03
CA THR A 115 -1.44 -3.52 6.10
C THR A 115 -0.82 -2.97 7.38
N HIS A 116 0.23 -3.65 7.83
CA HIS A 116 0.96 -3.33 9.06
C HIS A 116 2.37 -2.93 8.69
N TRP A 117 2.85 -1.83 9.24
CA TRP A 117 4.15 -1.29 8.90
C TRP A 117 4.96 -1.01 10.16
N GLN A 118 6.25 -1.30 10.06
CA GLN A 118 7.25 -1.11 11.10
C GLN A 118 8.28 -0.07 10.66
N ALA A 119 8.79 0.68 11.63
CA ALA A 119 9.94 1.56 11.51
C ALA A 119 10.76 1.45 12.79
N TYR A 120 12.08 1.67 12.68
CA TYR A 120 13.00 1.65 13.83
C TYR A 120 12.88 0.41 14.73
N GLY A 121 12.57 -0.76 14.13
CA GLY A 121 12.48 -2.03 14.83
C GLY A 121 11.16 -2.33 15.54
N GLY A 122 10.15 -1.45 15.43
CA GLY A 122 8.84 -1.64 16.08
C GLY A 122 7.65 -1.27 15.19
N PRO A 123 6.41 -1.54 15.64
CA PRO A 123 5.19 -1.07 14.99
C PRO A 123 5.23 0.43 14.79
N ALA A 124 4.78 0.90 13.63
CA ALA A 124 4.77 2.31 13.26
C ALA A 124 3.42 2.77 12.73
N LEU A 125 2.80 1.96 11.86
CA LEU A 125 1.63 2.37 11.10
C LEU A 125 0.68 1.19 10.82
N LEU A 126 -0.62 1.45 10.97
CA LEU A 126 -1.69 0.68 10.35
C LEU A 126 -2.24 1.47 9.15
N LEU A 127 -2.20 0.87 7.97
CA LEU A 127 -2.70 1.47 6.75
C LEU A 127 -3.87 0.65 6.23
N ALA A 128 -5.06 1.26 6.18
CA ALA A 128 -6.23 0.71 5.51
C ALA A 128 -6.51 1.48 4.21
N GLN A 129 -7.10 0.80 3.23
CA GLN A 129 -7.34 1.36 1.90
C GLN A 129 -8.79 1.12 1.46
N PRO A 130 -9.77 1.66 2.21
CA PRO A 130 -11.17 1.48 1.88
C PRO A 130 -11.57 2.22 0.59
N TYR A 131 -12.53 1.64 -0.12
CA TYR A 131 -13.24 2.31 -1.21
C TYR A 131 -14.21 3.39 -0.70
N ASN A 132 -14.72 3.27 0.53
CA ASN A 132 -15.61 4.24 1.14
C ASN A 132 -15.45 4.29 2.68
N ILE A 133 -15.74 5.45 3.26
CA ILE A 133 -15.71 5.65 4.71
C ILE A 133 -17.13 5.98 5.16
N GLY A 134 -17.79 5.00 5.77
CA GLY A 134 -19.14 5.17 6.34
C GLY A 134 -19.14 5.80 7.73
N THR A 135 -20.32 6.12 8.26
CA THR A 135 -20.49 6.79 9.56
C THR A 135 -19.79 6.06 10.71
N GLN A 136 -19.85 4.72 10.76
CA GLN A 136 -19.18 3.94 11.79
C GLN A 136 -17.65 4.13 11.76
N ALA A 137 -17.07 4.21 10.57
CA ALA A 137 -15.64 4.46 10.42
C ALA A 137 -15.29 5.87 10.90
N ILE A 138 -16.09 6.87 10.54
CA ILE A 138 -15.90 8.26 10.98
C ILE A 138 -15.91 8.37 12.51
N THR A 139 -16.88 7.73 13.18
CA THR A 139 -16.95 7.74 14.65
C THR A 139 -15.69 7.13 15.27
N GLN A 140 -15.30 5.94 14.83
CA GLN A 140 -14.10 5.27 15.36
C GLN A 140 -12.81 6.06 15.07
N LEU A 141 -12.69 6.67 13.89
CA LEU A 141 -11.56 7.53 13.54
C LEU A 141 -11.51 8.79 14.41
N GLY A 142 -12.66 9.37 14.75
CA GLY A 142 -12.75 10.50 15.68
C GLY A 142 -12.29 10.13 17.09
N GLU A 143 -12.67 8.95 17.59
CA GLU A 143 -12.19 8.43 18.88
C GLU A 143 -10.68 8.22 18.91
N ILE A 144 -10.11 7.73 17.81
CA ILE A 144 -8.66 7.52 17.67
C ILE A 144 -7.93 8.87 17.64
N ALA A 145 -8.42 9.80 16.84
CA ALA A 145 -7.84 11.14 16.70
C ALA A 145 -7.94 11.98 17.97
N ALA A 146 -8.85 11.65 18.88
CA ALA A 146 -8.96 12.28 20.19
C ALA A 146 -7.86 11.84 21.18
N THR A 147 -7.02 10.87 20.81
CA THR A 147 -5.87 10.43 21.61
C THR A 147 -4.57 11.04 21.09
N ASP A 148 -3.64 11.38 21.98
CA ASP A 148 -2.31 11.86 21.57
C ASP A 148 -1.37 10.71 21.13
N GLU A 149 -1.77 9.47 21.39
CA GLU A 149 -0.99 8.26 21.06
C GLU A 149 -0.84 8.05 19.55
N PHE A 150 -1.84 8.50 18.77
CA PHE A 150 -1.90 8.23 17.34
C PHE A 150 -2.06 9.49 16.50
N THR A 151 -1.36 9.51 15.36
CA THR A 151 -1.58 10.52 14.32
C THR A 151 -2.38 9.89 13.20
N LEU A 152 -3.54 10.49 12.89
CA LEU A 152 -4.39 10.06 11.79
C LEU A 152 -4.12 10.90 10.54
N GLN A 153 -3.91 10.24 9.40
CA GLN A 153 -3.87 10.87 8.08
C GLN A 153 -4.84 10.16 7.14
N ILE A 154 -5.57 10.95 6.35
CA ILE A 154 -6.51 10.46 5.33
C ILE A 154 -6.13 11.15 4.02
N THR A 155 -5.77 10.37 3.01
CA THR A 155 -5.30 10.90 1.72
C THR A 155 -5.84 10.09 0.55
N ALA A 156 -6.14 10.77 -0.55
CA ALA A 156 -6.42 10.14 -1.84
C ALA A 156 -5.12 9.92 -2.65
N ASP A 157 -4.04 10.60 -2.30
CA ASP A 157 -2.74 10.46 -2.93
C ASP A 157 -1.92 9.41 -2.17
N HIS A 158 -2.07 8.15 -2.58
CA HIS A 158 -1.35 7.02 -1.99
C HIS A 158 -0.98 5.97 -3.06
N TRP A 159 -0.14 5.00 -2.69
CA TRP A 159 0.40 4.04 -3.67
C TRP A 159 -0.65 3.14 -4.37
N TYR A 160 -1.80 2.88 -3.74
CA TYR A 160 -2.82 1.94 -4.22
C TYR A 160 -3.45 2.32 -5.56
N GLY A 161 -3.74 3.61 -5.78
CA GLY A 161 -4.50 4.08 -6.94
C GLY A 161 -6.02 3.77 -6.84
N TYR A 162 -6.67 3.65 -8.00
CA TYR A 162 -8.08 3.20 -8.16
C TYR A 162 -9.13 3.91 -7.29
N ASP A 163 -9.03 5.24 -7.17
CA ASP A 163 -9.97 6.09 -6.41
C ASP A 163 -10.18 5.65 -4.95
N THR A 164 -9.21 4.94 -4.38
CA THR A 164 -9.25 4.57 -2.96
C THR A 164 -8.73 5.67 -2.08
N ILE A 165 -9.18 5.65 -0.83
CA ILE A 165 -8.67 6.51 0.22
C ILE A 165 -7.69 5.67 1.04
N ALA A 166 -6.50 6.21 1.31
CA ALA A 166 -5.61 5.68 2.32
C ALA A 166 -5.96 6.29 3.68
N VAL A 167 -6.19 5.43 4.66
CA VAL A 167 -6.37 5.79 6.06
C VAL A 167 -5.17 5.27 6.83
N GLU A 168 -4.33 6.19 7.27
CA GLU A 168 -3.07 5.94 7.94
C GLU A 168 -3.20 6.26 9.43
N ILE A 169 -3.02 5.25 10.29
CA ILE A 169 -3.01 5.39 11.74
C ILE A 169 -1.59 5.14 12.22
N TRP A 170 -0.87 6.22 12.46
CA TRP A 170 0.50 6.20 12.90
C TRP A 170 0.58 6.19 14.42
N ARG A 171 1.63 5.60 14.98
CA ARG A 171 2.11 6.03 16.30
C ARG A 171 2.71 7.43 16.19
N THR A 172 2.26 8.35 17.05
CA THR A 172 2.65 9.76 16.99
C THR A 172 4.15 9.96 17.17
N ASP A 173 4.77 9.23 18.10
CA ASP A 173 6.22 9.32 18.38
C ASP A 173 7.07 8.92 17.16
N VAL A 174 6.72 7.81 16.51
CA VAL A 174 7.42 7.32 15.31
C VAL A 174 7.20 8.24 14.12
N HIS A 175 5.98 8.71 13.89
CA HIS A 175 5.66 9.62 12.79
C HIS A 175 6.40 10.96 12.94
N THR A 176 6.47 11.49 14.17
CA THR A 176 7.24 12.71 14.47
C THR A 176 8.72 12.52 14.15
N ALA A 177 9.32 11.38 14.53
CA ALA A 177 10.72 11.09 14.23
C ALA A 177 10.98 11.04 12.71
N ILE A 178 10.17 10.30 11.95
CA ILE A 178 10.29 10.17 10.48
C ILE A 178 10.17 11.54 9.79
N THR A 179 9.16 12.33 10.19
CA THR A 179 8.90 13.63 9.56
C THR A 179 9.95 14.66 9.93
N SER A 180 10.48 14.62 11.16
CA SER A 180 11.56 15.52 11.59
C SER A 180 12.86 15.26 10.84
N GLU A 181 13.24 13.99 10.62
CA GLU A 181 14.43 13.64 9.81
C GLU A 181 14.30 14.10 8.35
N SER A 182 13.09 14.04 7.79
CA SER A 182 12.83 14.42 6.40
C SER A 182 12.99 15.92 6.12
N HIS A 183 13.09 16.77 7.16
CA HIS A 183 13.34 18.21 7.01
C HIS A 183 14.84 18.57 6.99
N PHE A 184 15.73 17.61 7.26
CA PHE A 184 17.18 17.83 7.32
C PHE A 184 17.96 17.15 6.17
N SER A 185 17.25 16.53 5.22
CA SER A 185 17.81 15.82 4.06
C SER A 185 17.30 16.43 2.76
#